data_AF-A0A0F9L327-F1
#
_entry.id   AF-A0A0F9L327-F1
#
_cell.length_a   1.000
_cell.length_b   1.000
_cell.length_c   1.000
_cell.angle_alpha   90.00
_cell.angle_beta   90.00
_cell.angle_gamma   90.00
#
_symmetry.space_group_name_H-M   'P 1'
#
loop_
_entity.id
_entity.type
_entity.pdbx_description
1 polymer ?
#
loop_
_entity_poly.entity_id
_entity_poly.type
_entity_poly.pdbx_seq_one_letter_code
_entity_poly.pdbx_strand_id
1 'polypeptide(L)'
;MNQKIKLYRCRGYLFCNYELLKLSITIIAKKCDVAKSTIWVWLRKFNIRIRTISEAKKGKNHPNYGKTGEKHPNYGKHWFWSEESKDKMRGENNPTWKGDDVKNINKEAIHNRIRKVKPKPKVCDICHQEADKEGRTKLVLSNIKDHNYTLNPDDYQWIHQYSCHLGYDWTPKRKKEYGIEMKTIRLLKKEKRN
;
A
#
# COMPACT_ATOMS: atom_id res chain seq x y z
N MET A 1 40.56 26.68 -28.36
CA MET A 1 39.60 26.39 -27.25
C MET A 1 39.70 24.92 -26.90
N ASN A 2 40.20 24.57 -25.71
CA ASN A 2 40.29 23.16 -25.29
C ASN A 2 38.88 22.62 -25.07
N GLN A 3 38.44 21.70 -25.93
CA GLN A 3 37.21 20.95 -25.71
C GLN A 3 37.40 20.10 -24.44
N LYS A 4 36.84 20.57 -23.31
CA LYS A 4 36.77 19.76 -22.09
C LYS A 4 36.05 18.46 -22.45
N ILE A 5 36.79 17.35 -22.46
CA ILE A 5 36.23 16.03 -22.68
C ILE A 5 35.13 15.80 -21.65
N LYS A 6 33.91 15.57 -22.13
CA LYS A 6 32.73 15.35 -21.29
C LYS A 6 32.84 13.97 -20.65
N LEU A 7 33.49 13.86 -19.49
CA LEU A 7 33.79 12.60 -18.79
C LEU A 7 32.56 11.69 -18.61
N TYR A 8 31.38 12.27 -18.37
CA TYR A 8 30.12 11.53 -18.24
C TYR A 8 29.66 10.81 -19.53
N ARG A 9 30.24 11.14 -20.68
CA ARG A 9 30.00 10.42 -21.95
C ARG A 9 30.90 9.21 -22.12
N CYS A 10 31.82 8.94 -21.19
CA CYS A 10 32.65 7.75 -21.20
C CYS A 10 31.98 6.65 -20.34
N ARG A 11 31.68 5.50 -20.96
CA ARG A 11 31.08 4.35 -20.27
C ARG A 11 31.95 3.87 -19.11
N GLY A 12 33.26 3.75 -19.32
CA GLY A 12 34.21 3.30 -18.29
C GLY A 12 34.23 4.24 -17.08
N TYR A 13 34.25 5.56 -17.31
CA TYR A 13 34.21 6.53 -16.24
C TYR A 13 32.94 6.42 -15.38
N LEU A 14 31.76 6.32 -16.02
CA LEU A 14 30.50 6.17 -15.31
C LEU A 14 30.42 4.84 -14.56
N PHE A 15 30.84 3.73 -15.18
CA PHE A 15 30.85 2.42 -14.55
C PHE A 15 31.75 2.40 -13.31
N CYS A 16 33.00 2.87 -13.42
CA CYS A 16 33.93 2.90 -12.30
C CYS A 16 33.41 3.77 -11.15
N ASN A 17 32.96 5.00 -11.43
CA ASN A 17 32.50 5.90 -10.37
C ASN A 17 31.18 5.43 -9.74
N TYR A 18 30.27 4.87 -10.53
CA TYR A 18 28.95 4.48 -10.05
C TYR A 18 28.90 3.09 -9.43
N GLU A 19 29.49 2.08 -10.09
CA GLU A 19 29.43 0.69 -9.64
C GLU A 19 30.61 0.28 -8.76
N LEU A 20 31.84 0.66 -9.10
CA LEU A 20 33.01 0.27 -8.29
C LEU A 20 33.17 1.15 -7.07
N LEU A 21 33.16 2.49 -7.26
CA LEU A 21 33.33 3.47 -6.18
C LEU A 21 32.02 3.80 -5.43
N LYS A 22 30.89 3.26 -5.89
CA LYS A 22 29.54 3.47 -5.31
C LYS A 22 29.15 4.94 -5.11
N LEU A 23 29.72 5.88 -5.87
CA LEU A 23 29.39 7.30 -5.77
C LEU A 23 27.93 7.55 -6.20
N SER A 24 27.24 8.47 -5.53
CA SER A 24 25.87 8.81 -5.89
C SER A 24 25.83 9.60 -7.20
N ILE A 25 24.70 9.54 -7.91
CA ILE A 25 24.45 10.33 -9.13
C ILE A 25 24.71 11.83 -8.88
N THR A 26 24.31 12.32 -7.70
CA THR A 26 24.55 13.72 -7.29
C THR A 26 26.04 14.06 -7.24
N ILE A 27 26.88 13.20 -6.66
CA ILE A 27 28.32 13.45 -6.56
C ILE A 27 28.97 13.42 -7.95
N ILE A 28 28.62 12.44 -8.78
CA ILE A 28 29.14 12.31 -10.15
C ILE A 28 28.74 13.54 -10.98
N ALA A 29 27.49 13.97 -10.87
CA ALA A 29 26.96 15.15 -11.55
C ALA A 29 27.72 16.42 -11.14
N LYS A 30 27.98 16.60 -9.83
CA LYS A 30 28.76 17.73 -9.30
C LYS A 30 30.21 17.72 -9.80
N LYS A 31 30.85 16.55 -9.87
CA LYS A 31 32.21 16.38 -10.43
C LYS A 31 32.28 16.69 -11.93
N CYS A 32 31.21 16.40 -12.66
CA CYS A 32 31.13 16.61 -14.11
C CYS A 32 30.54 17.98 -14.50
N ASP A 33 30.14 18.80 -13.51
CA ASP A 33 29.44 20.07 -13.71
C ASP A 33 28.20 19.94 -14.63
N VAL A 34 27.34 18.97 -14.32
CA VAL A 34 26.09 18.72 -15.08
C VAL A 34 24.92 18.47 -14.15
N ALA A 35 23.70 18.56 -14.70
CA ALA A 35 22.49 18.14 -14.01
C ALA A 35 22.49 16.63 -13.69
N LYS A 36 21.85 16.24 -12.59
CA LYS A 36 21.71 14.83 -12.17
C LYS A 36 20.98 13.98 -13.21
N SER A 37 19.98 14.57 -13.88
CA SER A 37 19.22 13.94 -14.96
C SER A 37 20.13 13.54 -16.12
N THR A 38 21.15 14.34 -16.44
CA THR A 38 22.14 14.02 -17.48
C THR A 38 22.87 12.72 -17.16
N ILE A 39 23.40 12.57 -15.95
CA ILE A 39 24.09 11.34 -15.55
C ILE A 39 23.16 10.13 -15.62
N TRP A 40 21.90 10.28 -15.18
CA TRP A 40 20.90 9.21 -15.22
C TRP A 40 20.61 8.74 -16.66
N VAL A 41 20.46 9.67 -17.61
CA VAL A 41 20.27 9.34 -19.04
C VAL A 41 21.46 8.54 -19.58
N TRP A 42 22.69 8.91 -19.23
CA TRP A 42 23.88 8.21 -19.69
C TRP A 42 24.08 6.84 -19.04
N LEU A 43 23.72 6.66 -17.77
CA LEU A 43 23.69 5.34 -17.12
C LEU A 43 22.73 4.39 -17.87
N ARG A 44 21.53 4.87 -18.20
CA ARG A 44 20.58 4.10 -19.04
C ARG A 44 21.15 3.79 -20.41
N LYS A 45 21.71 4.79 -21.09
CA LYS A 45 22.28 4.65 -22.43
C LYS A 45 23.40 3.60 -22.50
N PHE A 46 24.20 3.47 -21.44
CA PHE A 46 25.28 2.47 -21.35
C PHE A 46 24.87 1.14 -20.73
N ASN A 47 23.57 0.95 -20.47
CA ASN A 47 23.03 -0.22 -19.79
C ASN A 47 23.73 -0.53 -18.46
N ILE A 48 24.07 0.52 -17.69
CA ILE A 48 24.61 0.38 -16.34
C ILE A 48 23.42 0.29 -15.40
N ARG A 49 23.39 -0.76 -14.56
CA ARG A 49 22.31 -1.01 -13.60
C ARG A 49 22.10 0.21 -12.72
N ILE A 50 20.88 0.76 -12.70
CA ILE A 50 20.56 1.89 -11.82
C ILE A 50 20.13 1.33 -10.48
N ARG A 51 20.85 1.71 -9.41
CA ARG A 51 20.51 1.36 -8.03
C ARG A 51 19.13 1.89 -7.68
N THR A 52 18.36 1.06 -6.99
CA THR A 52 17.10 1.46 -6.35
C THR A 52 17.34 2.52 -5.28
N ILE A 53 16.29 3.22 -4.87
CA ILE A 53 16.36 4.22 -3.79
C ILE A 53 16.88 3.56 -2.50
N SER A 54 16.46 2.33 -2.20
CA SER A 54 16.89 1.60 -1.01
C SER A 54 18.37 1.25 -1.07
N GLU A 55 18.90 0.81 -2.21
CA GLU A 55 20.34 0.56 -2.40
C GLU A 55 21.17 1.83 -2.34
N ALA A 56 20.69 2.94 -2.91
CA ALA A 56 21.39 4.23 -2.88
C ALA A 56 21.43 4.84 -1.47
N LYS A 57 20.43 4.56 -0.63
CA LYS A 57 20.35 5.00 0.76
C LYS A 57 21.15 4.12 1.72
N LYS A 58 21.62 2.95 1.28
CA LYS A 58 22.50 2.07 2.05
C LYS A 58 23.96 2.45 1.81
N GLY A 59 24.76 2.49 2.88
CA GLY A 59 26.21 2.69 2.81
C GLY A 59 26.72 3.96 3.49
N LYS A 60 28.04 3.99 3.74
CA LYS A 60 28.77 4.99 4.54
C LYS A 60 28.53 6.46 4.14
N ASN A 61 28.07 6.69 2.92
CA ASN A 61 27.83 8.03 2.38
C ASN A 61 26.44 8.60 2.71
N HIS A 62 25.54 7.82 3.33
CA HIS A 62 24.25 8.36 3.78
C HIS A 62 24.45 9.20 5.06
N PRO A 63 23.84 10.40 5.19
CA PRO A 63 24.03 11.27 6.37
C PRO A 63 23.68 10.62 7.72
N ASN A 64 22.84 9.59 7.67
CA ASN A 64 22.42 8.80 8.84
C ASN A 64 23.06 7.40 8.89
N TYR A 65 24.03 7.08 8.03
CA TYR A 65 24.71 5.78 8.11
C TYR A 65 25.48 5.66 9.41
N GLY A 66 25.32 4.54 10.11
CA GLY A 66 25.95 4.29 11.41
C GLY A 66 25.40 5.13 12.56
N LYS A 67 24.42 6.01 12.30
CA LYS A 67 23.72 6.76 13.35
C LYS A 67 22.54 5.94 13.86
N THR A 68 22.81 5.08 14.84
CA THR A 68 21.80 4.31 15.58
C THR A 68 21.76 4.77 17.03
N GLY A 69 20.67 4.46 17.76
CA GLY A 69 20.51 4.91 19.14
C GLY A 69 20.65 6.43 19.25
N GLU A 70 21.28 6.91 20.33
CA GLU A 70 21.52 8.33 20.66
C GLU A 70 22.09 9.19 19.54
N LYS A 71 22.81 8.57 18.59
CA LYS A 71 23.44 9.29 17.48
C LYS A 71 22.47 9.61 16.34
N HIS A 72 21.28 9.00 16.31
CA HIS A 72 20.29 9.28 15.28
C HIS A 72 19.66 10.66 15.53
N PRO A 73 19.48 11.53 14.50
CA PRO A 73 18.91 12.88 14.68
C PRO A 73 17.48 12.91 15.25
N ASN A 74 16.82 11.75 15.24
CA ASN A 74 15.48 11.54 15.80
C ASN A 74 15.49 10.61 17.02
N TYR A 75 16.64 10.25 17.57
CA TYR A 75 16.67 9.55 18.85
C TYR A 75 16.28 10.50 19.98
N GLY A 76 15.52 10.01 20.95
CA GLY A 76 14.96 10.84 22.02
C GLY A 76 13.87 11.81 21.54
N LYS A 77 13.76 12.08 20.23
CA LYS A 77 12.54 12.63 19.62
C LYS A 77 11.49 11.53 19.66
N HIS A 78 10.90 11.37 20.83
CA HIS A 78 9.69 10.59 20.96
C HIS A 78 8.68 11.26 20.03
N TRP A 79 8.23 10.56 19.00
CA TRP A 79 7.01 10.93 18.28
C TRP A 79 5.79 10.72 19.20
N PHE A 80 5.92 11.02 20.49
CA PHE A 80 4.79 11.27 21.35
C PHE A 80 4.23 12.59 20.83
N TRP A 81 3.38 12.47 19.81
CA TRP A 81 2.35 13.45 19.57
C TRP A 81 1.80 13.79 20.96
N SER A 82 1.83 15.07 21.36
CA SER A 82 1.13 15.47 22.58
C SER A 82 -0.30 14.93 22.51
N GLU A 83 -0.93 14.65 23.64
CA GLU A 83 -2.35 14.22 23.61
C GLU A 83 -3.19 15.23 22.80
N GLU A 84 -2.89 16.53 22.93
CA GLU A 84 -3.46 17.58 22.07
C GLU A 84 -3.23 17.36 20.57
N SER A 85 -2.02 16.97 20.15
CA SER A 85 -1.73 16.68 18.74
C SER A 85 -2.41 15.38 18.27
N LYS A 86 -2.56 14.38 19.16
CA LYS A 86 -3.35 13.18 18.87
C LYS A 86 -4.83 13.52 18.72
N ASP A 87 -5.36 14.42 19.55
CA ASP A 87 -6.75 14.86 19.51
C ASP A 87 -7.05 15.70 18.28
N LYS A 88 -6.12 16.57 17.84
CA LYS A 88 -6.20 17.27 16.55
C LYS A 88 -6.25 16.33 15.35
N MET A 89 -5.72 15.11 15.49
CA MET A 89 -5.73 14.08 14.44
C MET A 89 -6.94 13.13 14.57
N ARG A 90 -7.77 13.28 15.62
CA ARG A 90 -8.95 12.46 15.88
C ARG A 90 -10.23 13.25 15.59
N GLY A 91 -11.27 12.51 15.21
CA GLY A 91 -12.63 13.03 15.11
C GLY A 91 -12.75 14.22 14.15
N GLU A 92 -13.55 15.19 14.57
CA GLU A 92 -13.97 16.33 13.76
C GLU A 92 -12.86 17.37 13.55
N ASN A 93 -11.88 17.40 14.45
CA ASN A 93 -10.74 18.32 14.40
C ASN A 93 -9.70 17.93 13.35
N ASN A 94 -9.76 16.70 12.83
CA ASN A 94 -8.83 16.27 11.80
C ASN A 94 -9.15 17.01 10.49
N PRO A 95 -8.18 17.71 9.85
CA PRO A 95 -8.40 18.41 8.58
C PRO A 95 -8.90 17.51 7.44
N THR A 96 -8.73 16.20 7.58
CA THR A 96 -9.21 15.18 6.65
C THR A 96 -10.57 14.59 7.02
N TRP A 97 -11.19 15.03 8.12
CA TRP A 97 -12.54 14.64 8.50
C TRP A 97 -13.55 15.21 7.49
N LYS A 98 -14.45 14.35 7.02
CA LYS A 98 -15.44 14.67 5.98
C LYS A 98 -16.87 14.68 6.53
N GLY A 99 -17.03 14.87 7.85
CA GLY A 99 -18.35 14.78 8.48
C GLY A 99 -18.88 13.35 8.54
N ASP A 100 -20.21 13.26 8.66
CA ASP A 100 -21.00 12.05 8.55
C ASP A 100 -21.76 11.93 7.22
N ASP A 101 -21.46 12.83 6.27
CA ASP A 101 -21.98 12.72 4.92
C ASP A 101 -21.30 11.55 4.18
N VAL A 102 -22.00 10.43 4.13
CA VAL A 102 -21.50 9.17 3.56
C VAL A 102 -21.07 9.31 2.11
N LYS A 103 -21.62 10.27 1.36
CA LYS A 103 -21.26 10.52 -0.05
C LYS A 103 -19.82 11.01 -0.21
N ASN A 104 -19.28 11.69 0.81
CA ASN A 104 -17.96 12.31 0.78
C ASN A 104 -16.88 11.49 1.51
N ILE A 105 -17.26 10.36 2.10
CA ILE A 105 -16.35 9.47 2.83
C ILE A 105 -15.88 8.33 1.91
N ASN A 106 -14.57 8.08 1.90
CA ASN A 106 -14.03 6.90 1.22
C ASN A 106 -14.64 5.61 1.81
N LYS A 107 -15.03 4.67 0.95
CA LYS A 107 -15.53 3.32 1.30
C LYS A 107 -14.72 2.63 2.40
N GLU A 108 -13.39 2.72 2.34
CA GLU A 108 -12.54 2.11 3.37
C GLU A 108 -12.66 2.82 4.72
N ALA A 109 -12.83 4.13 4.74
CA ALA A 109 -13.09 4.88 5.97
C ALA A 109 -14.46 4.52 6.56
N ILE A 110 -15.48 4.30 5.73
CA ILE A 110 -16.78 3.80 6.17
C ILE A 110 -16.62 2.42 6.82
N HIS A 111 -15.95 1.47 6.15
CA HIS A 111 -15.67 0.15 6.73
C HIS A 111 -14.92 0.26 8.06
N ASN A 112 -13.91 1.12 8.17
CA ASN A 112 -13.18 1.34 9.41
C ASN A 112 -14.06 1.87 10.54
N ARG A 113 -15.02 2.76 10.24
CA ARG A 113 -16.00 3.22 11.23
C ARG A 113 -16.89 2.06 11.69
N ILE A 114 -17.42 1.28 10.75
CA ILE A 114 -18.29 0.14 11.07
C ILE A 114 -17.55 -0.94 11.87
N ARG A 115 -16.29 -1.26 11.56
CA ARG A 115 -15.48 -2.24 12.31
C ARG A 115 -15.29 -1.88 13.79
N LYS A 116 -15.38 -0.59 14.16
CA LYS A 116 -15.27 -0.14 15.56
C LYS A 116 -16.52 -0.46 16.36
N VAL A 117 -17.69 -0.44 15.73
CA VAL A 117 -18.99 -0.65 16.38
C VAL A 117 -19.53 -2.07 16.19
N LYS A 118 -19.20 -2.72 15.07
CA LYS A 118 -19.60 -4.10 14.75
C LYS A 118 -18.44 -5.06 15.00
N PRO A 119 -18.43 -5.77 16.15
CA PRO A 119 -17.34 -6.69 16.47
C PRO A 119 -17.23 -7.78 15.39
N LYS A 120 -16.00 -8.24 15.16
CA LYS A 120 -15.72 -9.28 14.17
C LYS A 120 -16.08 -10.66 14.73
N PRO A 121 -17.05 -11.39 14.14
CA PRO A 121 -17.38 -12.74 14.57
C PRO A 121 -16.30 -13.74 14.16
N LYS A 122 -16.37 -14.95 14.71
CA LYS A 122 -15.52 -16.08 14.29
C LYS A 122 -16.03 -16.77 13.02
N VAL A 123 -17.33 -16.70 12.78
CA VAL A 123 -18.04 -17.36 11.67
C VAL A 123 -18.51 -16.36 10.62
N CYS A 124 -18.61 -16.83 9.38
CA CYS A 124 -19.18 -16.07 8.26
C CYS A 124 -20.70 -16.00 8.34
N ASP A 125 -21.28 -14.82 8.11
CA ASP A 125 -22.74 -14.60 8.13
C ASP A 125 -23.48 -15.36 7.01
N ILE A 126 -22.81 -15.65 5.89
CA ILE A 126 -23.42 -16.30 4.71
C ILE A 126 -23.28 -17.83 4.71
N CYS A 127 -22.08 -18.34 4.98
CA CYS A 127 -21.80 -19.78 4.90
C CYS A 127 -21.70 -20.47 6.26
N HIS A 128 -21.73 -19.71 7.35
CA HIS A 128 -21.65 -20.19 8.74
C HIS A 128 -20.40 -21.03 9.07
N GLN A 129 -19.35 -20.94 8.24
CA GLN A 129 -18.06 -21.57 8.51
C GLN A 129 -17.14 -20.60 9.26
N GLU A 130 -16.27 -21.14 10.10
CA GLU A 130 -15.23 -20.39 10.80
C GLU A 130 -14.13 -19.91 9.85
N ALA A 131 -13.54 -18.76 10.17
CA ALA A 131 -12.31 -18.29 9.55
C ALA A 131 -11.13 -19.17 9.94
N ASP A 132 -10.30 -19.53 8.98
CA ASP A 132 -9.09 -20.30 9.21
C ASP A 132 -8.10 -19.50 10.08
N LYS A 133 -7.54 -20.16 11.09
CA LYS A 133 -6.50 -19.60 11.97
C LYS A 133 -5.23 -19.26 11.20
N GLU A 134 -4.95 -19.96 10.10
CA GLU A 134 -3.83 -19.67 9.20
C GLU A 134 -4.07 -18.43 8.31
N GLY A 135 -5.28 -17.84 8.36
CA GLY A 135 -5.62 -16.61 7.65
C GLY A 135 -5.94 -16.80 6.16
N ARG A 136 -5.97 -18.04 5.65
CA ARG A 136 -6.34 -18.36 4.26
C ARG A 136 -7.77 -17.92 3.95
N THR A 137 -8.70 -18.14 4.87
CA THR A 137 -10.08 -17.67 4.80
C THR A 137 -10.31 -16.55 5.81
N LYS A 138 -9.98 -15.31 5.44
CA LYS A 138 -10.28 -14.15 6.29
C LYS A 138 -11.71 -13.64 6.09
N LEU A 139 -12.37 -13.33 7.19
CA LEU A 139 -13.60 -12.54 7.17
C LEU A 139 -13.28 -11.08 6.88
N VAL A 140 -14.00 -10.52 5.90
CA VAL A 140 -14.02 -9.12 5.53
C VAL A 140 -15.42 -8.58 5.71
N LEU A 141 -15.51 -7.29 6.02
CA LEU A 141 -16.78 -6.60 6.12
C LEU A 141 -17.26 -6.24 4.71
N SER A 142 -18.50 -6.59 4.38
CA SER A 142 -19.13 -6.30 3.08
C SER A 142 -20.47 -5.60 3.29
N ASN A 143 -20.83 -4.70 2.39
CA ASN A 143 -22.12 -3.99 2.40
C ASN A 143 -23.18 -4.82 1.67
N ILE A 144 -24.34 -5.02 2.30
CA ILE A 144 -25.42 -5.87 1.75
C ILE A 144 -26.52 -5.11 0.99
N LYS A 145 -26.43 -3.78 0.89
CA LYS A 145 -27.42 -2.90 0.26
C LYS A 145 -26.95 -2.41 -1.11
N ASP A 146 -26.64 -3.33 -2.02
CA ASP A 146 -26.29 -3.02 -3.41
C ASP A 146 -25.16 -1.97 -3.55
N HIS A 147 -24.19 -2.00 -2.63
CA HIS A 147 -23.09 -1.03 -2.55
C HIS A 147 -23.51 0.42 -2.27
N ASN A 148 -24.74 0.66 -1.81
CA ASN A 148 -25.12 1.93 -1.17
C ASN A 148 -24.55 1.93 0.24
N TYR A 149 -23.32 2.43 0.37
CA TYR A 149 -22.64 2.54 1.65
C TYR A 149 -23.42 3.48 2.57
N THR A 150 -23.67 3.02 3.79
CA THR A 150 -24.28 3.80 4.88
C THR A 150 -23.38 3.71 6.13
N LEU A 151 -23.66 4.50 7.16
CA LEU A 151 -23.01 4.35 8.47
C LEU A 151 -23.77 3.40 9.41
N ASN A 152 -24.86 2.78 8.95
CA ASN A 152 -25.63 1.82 9.75
C ASN A 152 -24.90 0.46 9.78
N PRO A 153 -24.47 -0.04 10.95
CA PRO A 153 -23.78 -1.34 11.07
C PRO A 153 -24.59 -2.53 10.57
N ASP A 154 -25.93 -2.45 10.57
CA ASP A 154 -26.80 -3.53 10.10
C ASP A 154 -26.78 -3.72 8.58
N ASP A 155 -26.31 -2.71 7.86
CA ASP A 155 -26.15 -2.74 6.40
C ASP A 155 -24.86 -3.46 5.97
N TYR A 156 -24.15 -4.07 6.92
CA TYR A 156 -22.89 -4.77 6.68
C TYR A 156 -22.90 -6.18 7.26
N GLN A 157 -22.15 -7.08 6.64
CA GLN A 157 -21.97 -8.46 7.11
C GLN A 157 -20.49 -8.84 7.07
N TRP A 158 -20.09 -9.73 7.98
CA TRP A 158 -18.77 -10.33 8.01
C TRP A 158 -18.79 -11.62 7.21
N ILE A 159 -18.13 -11.60 6.06
CA ILE A 159 -18.16 -12.71 5.09
C ILE A 159 -16.76 -13.08 4.63
N HIS A 160 -16.58 -14.32 4.17
CA HIS A 160 -15.29 -14.75 3.62
C HIS A 160 -14.94 -13.97 2.35
N GLN A 161 -13.71 -13.44 2.29
CA GLN A 161 -13.27 -12.56 1.20
C GLN A 161 -13.35 -13.20 -0.19
N TYR A 162 -13.02 -14.48 -0.34
CA TYR A 162 -12.93 -15.09 -1.66
C TYR A 162 -14.15 -15.93 -2.00
N SER A 163 -14.65 -16.76 -1.08
CA SER A 163 -15.77 -17.66 -1.37
C SER A 163 -17.12 -16.94 -1.34
N CYS A 164 -17.37 -16.13 -0.31
CA CYS A 164 -18.68 -15.51 -0.11
C CYS A 164 -18.79 -14.14 -0.77
N HIS A 165 -17.77 -13.28 -0.60
CA HIS A 165 -17.79 -11.92 -1.14
C HIS A 165 -17.82 -11.89 -2.67
N LEU A 166 -17.00 -12.72 -3.33
CA LEU A 166 -17.06 -12.84 -4.78
C LEU A 166 -18.44 -13.33 -5.24
N GLY A 167 -19.02 -14.33 -4.56
CA GLY A 167 -20.37 -14.80 -4.90
C GLY A 167 -21.45 -13.72 -4.81
N TYR A 168 -21.29 -12.79 -3.85
CA TYR A 168 -22.19 -11.67 -3.62
C TYR A 168 -22.02 -10.55 -4.66
N ASP A 169 -20.79 -10.09 -4.90
CA ASP A 169 -20.48 -8.99 -5.84
C ASP A 169 -20.75 -9.35 -7.31
N TRP A 170 -20.89 -10.65 -7.63
CA TRP A 170 -21.13 -11.09 -9.00
C TRP A 170 -22.56 -10.75 -9.44
N THR A 171 -22.66 -9.65 -10.18
CA THR A 171 -23.89 -9.22 -10.86
C THR A 171 -24.39 -10.31 -11.82
N PRO A 172 -25.71 -10.42 -12.04
CA PRO A 172 -26.28 -11.34 -13.04
C PRO A 172 -25.66 -11.17 -14.43
N LYS A 173 -25.27 -9.95 -14.79
CA LYS A 173 -24.59 -9.62 -16.05
C LYS A 173 -23.24 -10.33 -16.16
N ARG A 174 -22.39 -10.26 -15.12
CA ARG A 174 -21.10 -10.99 -15.08
C ARG A 174 -21.30 -12.50 -15.06
N LYS A 175 -22.30 -13.00 -14.32
CA LYS A 175 -22.62 -14.44 -14.30
C LYS A 175 -22.95 -14.96 -15.70
N LYS A 176 -23.70 -14.18 -16.50
CA LYS A 176 -24.02 -14.49 -17.89
C LYS A 176 -22.78 -14.42 -18.81
N GLU A 177 -21.92 -13.41 -18.63
CA GLU A 177 -20.70 -13.21 -19.41
C GLU A 177 -19.68 -14.36 -19.24
N TYR A 178 -19.57 -14.91 -18.04
CA TYR A 178 -18.64 -16.02 -17.73
C TYR A 178 -19.28 -17.42 -17.79
N GLY A 179 -20.53 -17.55 -18.25
CA GLY A 179 -21.20 -18.85 -18.40
C GLY A 179 -21.39 -19.63 -17.09
N ILE A 180 -21.38 -18.97 -15.93
CA ILE A 180 -21.57 -19.65 -14.64
C ILE A 180 -23.06 -19.84 -14.40
N GLU A 181 -23.60 -21.00 -14.82
CA GLU A 181 -24.96 -21.41 -14.44
C GLU A 181 -25.05 -21.58 -12.91
N MET A 182 -26.01 -20.92 -12.26
CA MET A 182 -26.24 -20.99 -10.80
C MET A 182 -26.54 -22.40 -10.24
N LYS A 183 -26.62 -23.44 -11.07
CA LYS A 183 -27.02 -24.80 -10.66
C LYS A 183 -26.05 -25.41 -9.64
N THR A 184 -24.76 -25.05 -9.63
CA THR A 184 -23.76 -25.62 -8.72
C THR A 184 -23.84 -25.09 -7.28
N ILE A 185 -24.38 -23.89 -7.04
CA ILE A 185 -24.43 -23.33 -5.67
C ILE A 185 -25.62 -23.90 -4.86
N ARG A 186 -26.72 -24.32 -5.52
CA ARG A 186 -27.86 -24.94 -4.84
C ARG A 186 -27.59 -26.36 -4.35
N LEU A 187 -26.70 -27.12 -5.00
CA LEU A 187 -26.34 -28.48 -4.58
C LEU A 187 -25.54 -28.47 -3.27
N LEU A 188 -24.58 -27.55 -3.11
CA LEU A 188 -23.78 -27.42 -1.88
C LEU A 188 -24.57 -26.97 -0.64
N LYS A 189 -25.78 -26.38 -0.81
CA LYS A 189 -26.66 -26.01 0.30
C LYS A 189 -27.61 -27.14 0.72
N LYS A 190 -27.84 -28.15 -0.13
CA LYS A 190 -28.71 -29.30 0.19
C LYS A 190 -27.99 -30.39 0.98
N GLU A 191 -26.69 -30.60 0.75
CA GLU A 191 -25.92 -31.65 1.46
C GLU A 191 -25.55 -31.32 2.91
N LYS A 192 -25.69 -30.06 3.35
CA LYS A 192 -25.38 -29.64 4.73
C LYS A 192 -26.61 -29.55 5.66
N ARG A 193 -27.78 -30.02 5.19
CA ARG A 193 -29.02 -30.08 5.98
C ARG A 193 -29.46 -31.51 6.31
N ASN A 194 -28.63 -32.49 5.96
CA ASN A 194 -28.66 -33.84 6.50
C ASN A 194 -27.44 -34.04 7.42
#